data_AF-A0A4Y7SJE2-F1
#
_entry.id   AF-A0A4Y7SJE2-F1
#
_cell.length_a   1.000
_cell.length_b   1.000
_cell.length_c   1.000
_cell.angle_alpha   90.00
_cell.angle_beta   90.00
_cell.angle_gamma   90.00
#
_symmetry.space_group_name_H-M   'P 1'
#
loop_
_entity.id
_entity.type
_entity.pdbx_description
1 polymer ?
#
loop_
_entity_poly.entity_id
_entity_poly.type
_entity_poly.pdbx_seq_one_letter_code
_entity_poly.pdbx_strand_id
1 'polypeptide(L)'
;MSAANTDGSGPIVGRLEVHLGWNIHPTGEWIDTDLIVEKLTGITRYSYTQVWKGHMPYYALRFTSNKANSYTFNDSNGEEHPADVGRPGDHNVEPFTAMVGPHIKSVYVPFGNPNE
;
A
#
# COMPACT_ATOMS: atom_id res chain seq x y z
N MET A 1 -15.25 40.37 29.05
CA MET A 1 -13.82 40.32 28.69
C MET A 1 -13.28 38.95 29.05
N SER A 2 -12.30 38.51 28.26
CA SER A 2 -11.46 37.31 28.39
C SER A 2 -12.03 36.00 27.86
N ALA A 3 -11.49 35.66 26.69
CA ALA A 3 -11.59 34.42 25.97
C ALA A 3 -10.78 33.30 26.64
N ALA A 4 -11.16 32.06 26.35
CA ALA A 4 -10.25 30.93 26.32
C ALA A 4 -10.47 30.19 25.00
N ASN A 5 -9.70 30.57 23.98
CA ASN A 5 -9.45 29.72 22.82
C ASN A 5 -8.46 28.65 23.28
N THR A 6 -8.97 27.45 23.51
CA THR A 6 -8.15 26.24 23.48
C THR A 6 -8.28 25.64 22.07
N ASP A 7 -7.35 26.01 21.20
CA ASP A 7 -7.10 25.29 19.95
C ASP A 7 -6.56 23.90 20.29
N GLY A 8 -7.46 22.92 20.33
CA GLY A 8 -7.15 21.50 20.46
C GLY A 8 -6.72 20.89 19.12
N SER A 9 -5.76 21.50 18.43
CA SER A 9 -5.15 20.89 17.24
C SER A 9 -4.19 19.79 17.71
N GLY A 10 -4.73 18.58 17.93
CA GLY A 10 -3.91 17.37 17.97
C GLY A 10 -3.16 17.18 16.64
N PRO A 11 -2.14 16.32 16.58
CA PRO A 11 -1.44 16.04 15.33
C PRO A 11 -2.45 15.56 14.28
N ILE A 12 -2.44 16.21 13.11
CA ILE A 12 -3.22 15.76 11.95
C ILE A 12 -2.55 14.47 11.47
N VAL A 13 -3.00 13.32 12.00
CA VAL A 13 -2.69 12.01 11.43
C VAL A 13 -3.60 11.88 10.22
N GLY A 14 -3.07 12.09 9.03
CA GLY A 14 -3.81 11.85 7.79
C GLY A 14 -3.13 10.78 6.96
N ARG A 15 -3.80 10.40 5.86
CA ARG A 15 -3.30 9.38 4.93
C ARG A 15 -3.16 9.99 3.54
N LEU A 16 -1.98 9.82 2.94
CA LEU A 16 -1.69 10.25 1.58
C LEU A 16 -2.08 9.09 0.68
N GLU A 17 -3.00 9.33 -0.25
CA GLU A 17 -3.28 8.40 -1.33
C GLU A 17 -2.27 8.58 -2.46
N VAL A 18 -1.62 7.49 -2.86
CA VAL A 18 -0.70 7.46 -3.99
C VAL A 18 -1.24 6.48 -5.02
N HIS A 19 -1.47 6.95 -6.24
CA HIS A 19 -1.92 6.12 -7.35
C HIS A 19 -0.78 5.23 -7.85
N LEU A 20 -1.08 3.95 -8.06
CA LEU A 20 -0.12 2.91 -8.42
C LEU A 20 -0.38 2.35 -9.82
N GLY A 21 -1.62 1.95 -10.11
CA GLY A 21 -1.99 1.34 -11.39
C GLY A 21 -1.28 0.01 -11.66
N TRP A 22 -0.90 -0.74 -10.63
CA TRP A 22 -0.18 -2.00 -10.79
C TRP A 22 -1.11 -3.13 -11.25
N ASN A 23 -0.73 -3.76 -12.36
CA ASN A 23 -1.49 -4.82 -12.99
C ASN A 23 -1.00 -6.20 -12.55
N ILE A 24 -1.81 -7.23 -12.81
CA ILE A 24 -1.41 -8.61 -12.59
C ILE A 24 -0.43 -9.04 -13.70
N HIS A 25 0.66 -9.66 -13.28
CA HIS A 25 1.66 -10.26 -14.16
C HIS A 25 1.61 -11.79 -14.09
N PRO A 26 1.91 -12.49 -15.21
CA PRO A 26 1.81 -13.95 -15.27
C PRO A 26 2.94 -14.70 -14.55
N THR A 27 4.11 -14.08 -14.36
CA THR A 27 5.35 -14.80 -14.01
C THR A 27 5.93 -14.47 -12.64
N GLY A 28 5.30 -13.60 -11.85
CA GLY A 28 5.87 -13.20 -10.55
C GLY A 28 7.17 -12.44 -10.65
N GLU A 29 7.39 -11.79 -11.80
CA GLU A 29 8.49 -10.86 -11.99
C GLU A 29 8.40 -9.69 -11.01
N TRP A 30 9.57 -9.14 -10.69
CA TRP A 30 9.71 -7.91 -9.94
C TRP A 30 9.79 -6.74 -10.92
N ILE A 31 9.00 -5.71 -10.66
CA ILE A 31 8.85 -4.53 -11.50
C ILE A 31 9.21 -3.32 -10.65
N ASP A 32 10.11 -2.49 -11.15
CA ASP A 32 10.48 -1.24 -10.49
C ASP A 32 9.29 -0.28 -10.50
N THR A 33 9.10 0.45 -9.40
CA THR A 33 8.05 1.47 -9.30
C THR A 33 8.48 2.76 -9.98
N ASP A 34 7.50 3.57 -10.38
CA ASP A 34 7.79 4.92 -10.83
C ASP A 34 8.45 5.76 -9.72
N LEU A 35 9.38 6.62 -10.10
CA LEU A 35 10.15 7.46 -9.16
C LEU A 35 9.25 8.29 -8.21
N ILE A 36 8.07 8.70 -8.68
CA ILE A 36 7.11 9.44 -7.85
C ILE A 36 6.53 8.54 -6.75
N VAL A 37 6.15 7.31 -7.10
CA VAL A 37 5.65 6.32 -6.14
C VAL A 37 6.72 6.00 -5.11
N GLU A 38 7.96 5.75 -5.55
CA GLU A 38 9.08 5.49 -4.64
C GLU A 38 9.31 6.65 -3.67
N LYS A 39 9.35 7.89 -4.16
CA LYS A 39 9.58 9.07 -3.31
C LYS A 39 8.50 9.24 -2.24
N LEU A 40 7.23 9.08 -2.63
CA LEU A 40 6.08 9.31 -1.76
C LEU A 40 5.87 8.15 -0.76
N THR A 41 6.07 6.91 -1.20
CA THR A 41 5.70 5.72 -0.41
C THR A 41 6.91 5.00 0.19
N GLY A 42 8.07 5.08 -0.45
CA GLY A 42 9.25 4.25 -0.16
C GLY A 42 9.25 2.88 -0.86
N ILE A 43 8.20 2.53 -1.60
CA ILE A 43 8.14 1.26 -2.34
C ILE A 43 8.97 1.37 -3.62
N THR A 44 9.99 0.52 -3.75
CA THR A 44 10.97 0.57 -4.86
C THR A 44 10.66 -0.42 -5.99
N ARG A 45 10.04 -1.56 -5.66
CA ARG A 45 9.62 -2.58 -6.63
C ARG A 45 8.44 -3.37 -6.09
N TYR A 46 7.69 -3.99 -7.00
CA TYR A 46 6.55 -4.82 -6.67
C TYR A 46 6.48 -6.06 -7.57
N SER A 47 5.73 -7.06 -7.14
CA SER A 47 5.37 -8.23 -7.91
C SER A 47 3.93 -8.58 -7.59
N TYR A 48 3.06 -8.56 -8.60
CA TYR A 48 1.64 -8.84 -8.42
C TYR A 48 1.19 -9.93 -9.37
N THR A 49 0.71 -11.05 -8.82
CA THR A 49 0.45 -12.27 -9.61
C THR A 49 -0.85 -12.94 -9.25
N GLN A 50 -1.46 -13.60 -10.22
CA GLN A 50 -2.49 -14.58 -9.99
C GLN A 50 -1.86 -15.96 -9.79
N VAL A 51 -2.21 -16.61 -8.68
CA VAL A 51 -1.87 -17.99 -8.35
C VAL A 51 -3.15 -18.80 -8.17
N TRP A 52 -3.12 -20.09 -8.49
CA TRP A 52 -4.29 -20.96 -8.37
C TRP A 52 -4.16 -21.85 -7.15
N LYS A 53 -5.20 -21.88 -6.29
CA LYS A 53 -5.32 -22.85 -5.21
C LYS A 53 -6.58 -23.68 -5.46
N GLY A 54 -6.41 -24.81 -6.12
CA GLY A 54 -7.52 -25.57 -6.69
C GLY A 54 -8.18 -24.79 -7.82
N HIS A 55 -9.50 -24.60 -7.73
CA HIS A 55 -10.30 -23.90 -8.75
C HIS A 55 -10.48 -22.40 -8.49
N MET A 56 -9.93 -21.88 -7.39
CA MET A 56 -10.06 -20.47 -7.03
C MET A 56 -8.77 -19.69 -7.34
N PRO A 57 -8.86 -18.56 -8.05
CA PRO A 57 -7.74 -17.66 -8.21
C PRO A 57 -7.47 -16.88 -6.91
N TYR A 58 -6.20 -16.76 -6.58
CA TYR A 58 -5.67 -15.95 -5.50
C TYR A 58 -4.70 -14.93 -6.10
N TYR A 59 -4.69 -13.72 -5.56
CA TYR A 59 -3.82 -12.65 -6.01
C TYR A 59 -2.79 -12.39 -4.93
N ALA A 60 -1.53 -12.60 -5.28
CA ALA A 60 -0.39 -12.42 -4.38
C ALA A 60 0.33 -11.12 -4.75
N LEU A 61 0.30 -10.15 -3.83
CA LEU A 61 1.05 -8.90 -3.93
C LEU A 61 2.27 -8.96 -3.01
N ARG A 62 3.43 -8.68 -3.59
CA ARG A 62 4.70 -8.53 -2.90
C ARG A 62 5.31 -7.20 -3.28
N PHE A 63 6.03 -6.59 -2.36
CA PHE A 63 6.68 -5.30 -2.61
C PHE A 63 7.95 -5.17 -1.78
N THR A 64 8.87 -4.33 -2.24
CA THR A 64 10.06 -3.96 -1.49
C THR A 64 9.93 -2.51 -1.06
N SER A 65 10.19 -2.23 0.22
CA SER A 65 10.23 -0.86 0.72
C SER A 65 11.59 -0.50 1.30
N ASN A 66 12.01 0.75 1.08
CA ASN A 66 13.16 1.36 1.74
C ASN A 66 12.81 2.05 3.08
N LYS A 67 11.55 1.99 3.52
CA LYS A 67 11.04 2.60 4.75
C LYS A 67 10.27 1.60 5.60
N ALA A 68 10.34 1.77 6.92
CA ALA A 68 9.33 1.21 7.81
C ALA A 68 8.07 2.08 7.73
N ASN A 69 6.94 1.51 7.33
CA ASN A 69 5.68 2.22 7.18
C ASN A 69 4.49 1.25 7.21
N SER A 70 3.29 1.75 7.53
CA SER A 70 2.06 0.98 7.32
C SER A 70 1.44 1.37 5.98
N TYR A 71 1.08 0.37 5.17
CA TYR A 71 0.48 0.56 3.86
C TYR A 71 -0.95 0.01 3.85
N THR A 72 -1.86 0.67 3.15
CA THR A 72 -3.18 0.11 2.83
C THR A 72 -3.38 0.19 1.32
N PHE A 73 -3.32 -0.95 0.63
CA PHE A 73 -3.47 -1.03 -0.82
C PHE A 73 -4.95 -1.13 -1.19
N ASN A 74 -5.41 -0.28 -2.09
CA ASN A 74 -6.78 -0.32 -2.59
C ASN A 74 -6.82 -0.98 -3.95
N ASP A 75 -7.70 -1.96 -4.11
CA ASP A 75 -7.86 -2.64 -5.37
C ASP A 75 -8.99 -2.07 -6.24
N SER A 76 -9.12 -2.60 -7.45
CA SER A 76 -10.11 -2.13 -8.41
C SER A 76 -11.56 -2.44 -8.07
N ASN A 77 -11.78 -3.38 -7.16
CA ASN A 77 -13.09 -3.83 -6.68
C ASN A 77 -13.56 -3.03 -5.46
N GLY A 78 -12.69 -2.17 -4.90
CA GLY A 78 -12.99 -1.34 -3.74
C GLY A 78 -12.59 -1.98 -2.42
N GLU A 79 -11.79 -3.05 -2.44
CA GLU A 79 -11.29 -3.71 -1.24
C GLU A 79 -9.94 -3.11 -0.79
N GLU A 80 -9.73 -3.07 0.53
CA GLU A 80 -8.51 -2.60 1.16
C GLU A 80 -7.66 -3.77 1.66
N HIS A 81 -6.36 -3.72 1.39
CA HIS A 81 -5.39 -4.75 1.76
C HIS A 81 -4.27 -4.14 2.61
N PRO A 82 -4.35 -4.25 3.96
CA PRO A 82 -3.35 -3.68 4.85
C PRO A 82 -2.04 -4.49 4.82
N ALA A 83 -0.92 -3.79 4.92
CA ALA A 83 0.41 -4.38 5.08
C ALA A 83 1.23 -3.53 6.03
N ASP A 84 1.57 -4.09 7.20
CA ASP A 84 2.41 -3.39 8.17
C ASP A 84 3.88 -3.77 7.99
N VAL A 85 4.71 -2.77 7.71
CA VAL A 85 6.13 -2.94 7.41
C VAL A 85 6.96 -2.29 8.51
N GLY A 86 7.38 -3.11 9.48
CA GLY A 86 8.21 -2.64 10.60
C GLY A 86 9.69 -2.37 10.25
N ARG A 87 10.14 -2.68 9.03
CA ARG A 87 11.53 -2.47 8.58
C ARG A 87 11.64 -2.43 7.06
N PRO A 88 12.69 -1.80 6.49
CA PRO A 88 12.99 -1.92 5.06
C PRO A 88 13.21 -3.37 4.63
N GLY A 89 12.84 -3.70 3.39
CA GLY A 89 13.03 -5.02 2.79
C GLY A 89 11.85 -5.47 1.93
N ASP A 90 11.80 -6.78 1.66
CA ASP A 90 10.72 -7.42 0.91
C ASP A 90 9.57 -7.82 1.85
N HIS A 91 8.34 -7.54 1.43
CA HIS A 91 7.11 -7.76 2.18
C HIS A 91 6.06 -8.42 1.31
N ASN A 92 5.15 -9.14 1.97
CA ASN A 92 3.99 -9.76 1.33
C ASN A 92 2.73 -9.12 1.90
N VAL A 93 1.76 -8.87 1.03
CA VAL A 93 0.37 -8.66 1.43
C VAL A 93 -0.30 -10.02 1.50
N GLU A 94 -1.20 -10.22 2.47
CA GLU A 94 -1.93 -11.48 2.58
C GLU A 94 -2.66 -11.76 1.25
N PRO A 95 -2.49 -12.95 0.64
CA PRO A 95 -3.13 -13.24 -0.64
C PRO A 95 -4.65 -13.21 -0.52
N PHE A 96 -5.31 -12.58 -1.48
CA PHE A 96 -6.75 -12.42 -1.47
C PHE A 96 -7.41 -13.03 -2.72
N THR A 97 -8.68 -13.42 -2.60
CA THR A 97 -9.47 -14.03 -3.68
C THR A 97 -10.39 -13.00 -4.31
N ALA A 98 -10.50 -13.03 -5.64
CA ALA A 98 -11.47 -12.23 -6.37
C ALA A 98 -11.93 -12.95 -7.65
N MET A 99 -13.21 -12.77 -8.00
CA MET A 99 -13.80 -13.39 -9.21
C MET A 99 -13.18 -12.86 -10.50
N VAL A 100 -12.78 -11.58 -10.51
CA VAL A 100 -12.07 -10.93 -11.61
C VAL A 100 -10.73 -10.44 -11.07
N GLY A 101 -9.66 -10.59 -11.86
CA GLY A 101 -8.32 -10.15 -11.51
C GLY A 101 -8.28 -8.66 -11.22
N PRO A 102 -8.21 -8.24 -9.94
CA PRO A 102 -8.23 -6.84 -9.63
C PRO A 102 -6.86 -6.25 -9.92
N HIS A 103 -6.81 -4.95 -10.22
CA HIS A 103 -5.56 -4.21 -10.24
C HIS A 103 -5.43 -3.42 -8.94
N ILE A 104 -4.20 -3.16 -8.50
CA ILE A 104 -3.95 -2.29 -7.35
C ILE A 104 -3.97 -0.84 -7.84
N LYS A 105 -5.02 -0.10 -7.46
CA LYS A 105 -5.25 1.27 -7.91
C LYS A 105 -4.37 2.26 -7.17
N SER A 106 -4.35 2.17 -5.85
CA SER A 106 -3.67 3.13 -4.99
C SER A 106 -3.15 2.48 -3.71
N VAL A 107 -2.34 3.22 -2.98
CA VAL A 107 -1.93 2.90 -1.63
C VAL A 107 -2.07 4.12 -0.74
N TYR A 108 -2.62 3.92 0.45
CA TYR A 108 -2.56 4.90 1.52
C TYR A 108 -1.29 4.69 2.34
N VAL A 109 -0.54 5.77 2.54
CA VAL A 109 0.56 5.84 3.51
C VAL A 109 0.24 6.91 4.56
N PRO A 110 0.52 6.67 5.85
CA PRO A 110 0.34 7.70 6.87
C PRO A 110 1.26 8.88 6.58
N PHE A 111 0.73 10.09 6.74
CA PHE A 111 1.53 11.32 6.87
C PHE A 111 1.35 11.89 8.27
N GLY A 112 2.44 12.42 8.80
CA GLY A 112 2.52 12.84 10.19
C GLY A 112 3.51 11.95 10.92
N ASN A 113 4.36 12.60 11.71
CA ASN A 113 5.44 11.93 12.41
C ASN A 113 4.95 10.85 13.36
N PRO A 114 5.47 9.61 13.25
CA PRO A 114 5.50 8.75 14.41
C PRO A 114 6.49 9.28 15.47
N ASN A 115 7.52 10.07 15.10
CA ASN A 115 8.63 10.49 15.99
C ASN A 115 9.49 11.74 15.57
N GLU A 116 8.96 12.80 14.95
CA GLU A 116 9.58 14.14 15.08
C GLU A 116 8.63 15.08 15.82
#